data_AF-C5P712-F1
#
_entry.id   AF-C5P712-F1
#
_cell.length_a   1.000
_cell.length_b   1.000
_cell.length_c   1.000
_cell.angle_alpha   90.00
_cell.angle_beta   90.00
_cell.angle_gamma   90.00
#
_symmetry.space_group_name_H-M   'P 1'
#
loop_
_entity.id
_entity.type
_entity.pdbx_description
1 polymer ?
#
loop_
_entity_poly.entity_id
_entity_poly.type
_entity_poly.pdbx_seq_one_letter_code
_entity_poly.pdbx_strand_id
1 'polypeptide(L)'
;MTGYDSVYTYNATAGVGQFNGSFVQPYLQKLQNLSPQYPYRVVPYTALSMLYDFVVNPMHSVVGDPIACHDKDCDSYLLTGGLIMTTPWPPLSHPSESVIKIYDVPSTQIEFKRRISDRDMFMDKDCMVFGDDQTLIGLRFCLANNTKANGSITAGLYVCPNGTQAGKCEGTGIFPNLTTTFSVYSRKANVVASRSNYSVVAISEIGEPTKNTDIDLVGFKEAITWLLDYKAAQIPATSSIAEHFWSGQDQLSNKYWSRELYQTFQSILAFPLWKFNPNNFGNVELSAQEITTSLPQEFHTKAAIATPYTRIVLNKSMFILFLLLHILVLTFVWAMLLWLVITRPDLPKISSYPLFDFAFKTRYTMPSDPPPRHQKSENPPKHIVRIGDKEILSDLSQLEVFLRGRGAGLNSRQTPETLYSVLFNLPAQAQILTDSSHEALVSEAGEDERKKFLSQAHPANIS
;
A
#
# COMPACT_ATOMS: atom_id res chain seq x y z
N MET A 1 2.91 3.68 12.11
CA MET A 1 3.20 4.64 11.03
C MET A 1 4.71 4.70 10.88
N THR A 2 5.23 4.72 9.65
CA THR A 2 6.68 4.82 9.44
C THR A 2 7.09 6.29 9.49
N GLY A 3 8.10 6.61 10.31
CA GLY A 3 8.79 7.89 10.33
C GLY A 3 10.07 7.82 9.50
N TYR A 4 10.59 8.98 9.09
CA TYR A 4 11.80 9.09 8.28
C TYR A 4 12.68 10.22 8.83
N ASP A 5 13.85 9.87 9.37
CA ASP A 5 14.80 10.83 9.91
C ASP A 5 15.87 11.12 8.85
N SER A 6 16.08 12.41 8.57
CA SER A 6 17.04 12.84 7.54
C SER A 6 18.47 12.75 8.07
N VAL A 7 19.32 12.00 7.38
CA VAL A 7 20.75 11.84 7.69
C VAL A 7 21.57 12.89 6.95
N TYR A 8 21.27 13.09 5.66
CA TYR A 8 22.01 14.02 4.80
C TYR A 8 21.04 14.71 3.85
N THR A 9 21.06 16.05 3.79
CA THR A 9 20.19 16.86 2.92
C THR A 9 20.99 17.53 1.83
N TYR A 10 20.46 17.57 0.61
CA TYR A 10 21.05 18.21 -0.55
C TYR A 10 19.98 18.94 -1.38
N ASN A 11 20.41 19.92 -2.18
CA ASN A 11 19.53 20.59 -3.13
C ASN A 11 19.30 19.69 -4.34
N ALA A 12 18.06 19.68 -4.84
CA ALA A 12 17.67 18.90 -6.00
C ALA A 12 16.57 19.62 -6.79
N THR A 13 16.42 19.26 -8.06
CA THR A 13 15.20 19.50 -8.83
C THR A 13 14.36 18.23 -8.85
N ALA A 14 13.06 18.33 -8.61
CA ALA A 14 12.18 17.18 -8.59
C ALA A 14 10.74 17.55 -8.93
N GLY A 15 9.95 16.55 -9.32
CA GLY A 15 8.50 16.65 -9.44
C GLY A 15 7.98 16.71 -10.86
N VAL A 16 6.65 16.71 -10.96
CA VAL A 16 5.87 16.73 -12.19
C VAL A 16 5.07 18.03 -12.22
N GLY A 17 5.37 18.88 -13.20
CA GLY A 17 4.62 20.13 -13.39
C GLY A 17 3.42 19.99 -14.31
N GLN A 18 2.97 21.14 -14.81
CA GLN A 18 1.93 21.21 -15.82
C GLN A 18 2.41 20.69 -17.17
N PHE A 19 1.50 20.07 -17.91
CA PHE A 19 1.73 19.70 -19.29
C PHE A 19 2.02 20.93 -20.15
N ASN A 20 3.02 20.83 -21.01
CA ASN A 20 3.36 21.86 -21.97
C ASN A 20 3.48 21.26 -23.38
N GLY A 21 2.49 21.55 -24.23
CA GLY A 21 2.43 21.05 -25.60
C GLY A 21 3.59 21.51 -26.47
N SER A 22 4.26 22.62 -26.13
CA SER A 22 5.41 23.12 -26.90
C SER A 22 6.62 22.19 -26.85
N PHE A 23 6.68 21.27 -25.88
CA PHE A 23 7.75 20.27 -25.78
C PHE A 23 7.56 19.07 -26.70
N VAL A 24 6.35 18.84 -27.22
CA VAL A 24 6.03 17.64 -28.00
C VAL A 24 6.83 17.64 -29.31
N GLN A 25 6.66 18.65 -30.16
CA GLN A 25 7.33 18.71 -31.46
C GLN A 25 8.87 18.66 -31.39
N PRO A 26 9.55 19.48 -30.56
CA PRO A 26 11.00 19.40 -30.41
C PRO A 26 11.48 18.02 -29.97
N TYR A 27 10.74 17.36 -29.08
CA TYR A 27 11.07 16.00 -28.64
C TYR A 27 10.92 14.97 -29.77
N LEU A 28 9.83 15.03 -30.53
CA LEU A 28 9.63 14.14 -31.67
C LEU A 28 10.69 14.36 -32.75
N GLN A 29 11.07 15.61 -33.02
CA GLN A 29 12.14 15.95 -33.94
C GLN A 29 13.49 15.44 -33.45
N LYS A 30 13.79 15.55 -32.15
CA LYS A 30 14.99 14.98 -31.55
C LYS A 30 15.05 13.46 -31.76
N LEU A 31 13.96 12.74 -31.54
CA LEU A 31 13.88 11.31 -31.80
C LEU A 31 14.10 10.97 -33.28
N GLN A 32 13.48 11.73 -34.19
CA GLN A 32 13.65 11.57 -35.64
C GLN A 32 15.11 11.79 -36.08
N ASN A 33 15.78 12.78 -35.50
CA ASN A 33 17.17 13.12 -35.81
C ASN A 33 18.16 12.03 -35.36
N LEU A 34 17.81 11.21 -34.38
CA LEU A 34 18.61 10.04 -33.99
C LEU A 34 18.55 8.91 -35.02
N SER A 35 17.59 8.95 -35.96
CA SER A 35 17.41 7.95 -37.00
C SER A 35 16.94 8.62 -38.30
N PRO A 36 17.78 9.46 -38.93
CA PRO A 36 17.37 10.30 -40.06
C PRO A 36 16.97 9.49 -41.30
N GLN A 37 17.46 8.25 -41.40
CA GLN A 37 17.11 7.32 -42.48
C GLN A 37 15.79 6.58 -42.26
N TYR A 38 15.21 6.69 -41.06
CA TYR A 38 13.97 6.01 -40.70
C TYR A 38 12.77 6.87 -41.11
N PRO A 39 11.92 6.46 -42.06
CA PRO A 39 10.89 7.32 -42.65
C PRO A 39 9.63 7.49 -41.77
N TYR A 40 9.72 7.11 -40.50
CA TYR A 40 8.64 6.76 -39.60
C TYR A 40 8.91 7.43 -38.24
N ARG A 41 7.86 7.89 -37.55
CA ARG A 41 7.96 8.44 -36.18
C ARG A 41 8.46 7.38 -35.20
N VAL A 42 9.53 7.67 -34.50
CA VAL A 42 10.09 6.76 -33.50
C VAL A 42 9.31 6.84 -32.19
N VAL A 43 8.78 5.72 -31.71
CA VAL A 43 8.27 5.57 -30.34
C VAL A 43 9.23 4.66 -29.57
N PRO A 44 9.99 5.17 -28.59
CA PRO A 44 10.92 4.35 -27.82
C PRO A 44 10.19 3.21 -27.09
N TYR A 45 10.78 2.01 -27.10
CA TYR A 45 10.25 0.85 -26.38
C TYR A 45 9.99 1.16 -24.90
N THR A 46 10.85 1.96 -24.27
CA THR A 46 10.70 2.37 -22.86
C THR A 46 9.44 3.20 -22.60
N ALA A 47 8.95 3.96 -23.60
CA ALA A 47 7.67 4.65 -23.50
C ALA A 47 6.53 3.62 -23.56
N LEU A 48 6.55 2.73 -24.56
CA LEU A 48 5.52 1.69 -24.74
C LEU A 48 5.40 0.77 -23.54
N SER A 49 6.52 0.30 -22.99
CA SER A 49 6.52 -0.60 -21.82
C SER A 49 5.92 0.06 -20.60
N MET A 50 6.10 1.39 -20.45
CA MET A 50 5.58 2.15 -19.32
C MET A 50 4.08 2.44 -19.45
N LEU A 51 3.53 2.54 -20.66
CA LEU A 51 2.12 2.87 -20.88
C LEU A 51 1.12 1.85 -20.31
N TYR A 52 1.50 0.58 -20.17
CA TYR A 52 0.54 -0.44 -19.75
C TYR A 52 0.04 -0.23 -18.32
N ASP A 53 0.93 0.21 -17.43
CA ASP A 53 0.68 0.29 -15.99
C ASP A 53 1.09 1.64 -15.38
N PHE A 54 1.39 2.66 -16.19
CA PHE A 54 1.91 3.95 -15.75
C PHE A 54 1.20 4.54 -14.52
N VAL A 55 -0.14 4.59 -14.49
CA VAL A 55 -0.88 5.20 -13.36
C VAL A 55 -0.81 4.39 -12.07
N VAL A 56 -0.51 3.09 -12.14
CA VAL A 56 -0.35 2.21 -10.97
C VAL A 56 1.12 1.86 -10.68
N ASN A 57 2.05 2.30 -11.53
CA ASN A 57 3.47 2.06 -11.35
C ASN A 57 4.01 2.94 -10.21
N PRO A 58 4.46 2.35 -9.08
CA PRO A 58 4.85 3.10 -7.90
C PRO A 58 6.15 3.90 -8.11
N MET A 59 6.88 3.71 -9.21
CA MET A 59 8.03 4.56 -9.54
C MET A 59 7.62 5.96 -10.02
N HIS A 60 6.38 6.11 -10.50
CA HIS A 60 5.90 7.34 -11.15
C HIS A 60 4.66 7.94 -10.47
N SER A 61 3.80 7.08 -9.94
CA SER A 61 2.44 7.42 -9.51
C SER A 61 2.07 6.71 -8.21
N VAL A 62 1.16 7.30 -7.45
CA VAL A 62 0.43 6.61 -6.39
C VAL A 62 -1.06 6.82 -6.55
N VAL A 63 -1.86 5.92 -5.99
CA VAL A 63 -3.30 6.16 -5.83
C VAL A 63 -3.50 7.25 -4.78
N GLY A 64 -4.26 8.28 -5.13
CA GLY A 64 -4.59 9.40 -4.24
C GLY A 64 -6.09 9.43 -3.93
N ASP A 65 -6.45 10.15 -2.87
CA ASP A 65 -7.86 10.41 -2.58
C ASP A 65 -8.45 11.38 -3.62
N PRO A 66 -9.64 11.08 -4.18
CA PRO A 66 -10.34 12.02 -5.06
C PRO A 66 -10.67 13.36 -4.40
N ILE A 67 -10.50 14.45 -5.14
CA ILE A 67 -10.75 15.85 -4.77
C ILE A 67 -12.19 16.22 -5.11
N ALA A 68 -12.60 16.10 -6.37
CA ALA A 68 -13.88 16.64 -6.84
C ALA A 68 -14.96 15.58 -7.06
N CYS A 69 -14.57 14.34 -7.32
CA CYS A 69 -15.50 13.22 -7.53
C CYS A 69 -15.60 12.36 -6.26
N HIS A 70 -16.78 12.32 -5.63
CA HIS A 70 -17.02 11.48 -4.44
C HIS A 70 -17.67 10.12 -4.77
N ASP A 71 -17.85 9.84 -6.07
CA ASP A 71 -18.47 8.61 -6.54
C ASP A 71 -17.48 7.43 -6.44
N LYS A 72 -18.02 6.22 -6.23
CA LYS A 72 -17.23 4.97 -6.28
C LYS A 72 -16.57 4.69 -7.64
N ASP A 73 -16.99 5.44 -8.65
CA ASP A 73 -16.56 5.34 -10.04
C ASP A 73 -15.44 6.34 -10.39
N CYS A 74 -14.76 6.89 -9.38
CA CYS A 74 -13.64 7.79 -9.59
C CYS A 74 -12.31 7.15 -9.18
N ASP A 75 -11.37 7.14 -10.11
CA ASP A 75 -9.99 6.76 -9.87
C ASP A 75 -9.14 8.05 -9.82
N SER A 76 -8.20 8.13 -8.88
CA SER A 76 -7.39 9.32 -8.67
C SER A 76 -5.93 8.93 -8.46
N TYR A 77 -5.03 9.57 -9.21
CA TYR A 77 -3.62 9.23 -9.23
C TYR A 77 -2.77 10.48 -9.06
N LEU A 78 -1.81 10.44 -8.13
CA LEU A 78 -0.86 11.52 -7.89
C LEU A 78 0.49 11.19 -8.53
N LEU A 79 0.81 11.90 -9.60
CA LEU A 79 2.09 11.82 -10.31
C LEU A 79 3.10 12.72 -9.61
N THR A 80 4.01 12.12 -8.85
CA THR A 80 5.06 12.85 -8.13
C THR A 80 6.39 12.83 -8.87
N GLY A 81 6.54 11.97 -9.87
CA GLY A 81 7.79 11.75 -10.59
C GLY A 81 8.80 10.89 -9.81
N GLY A 82 8.53 10.60 -8.54
CA GLY A 82 9.35 9.72 -7.70
C GLY A 82 10.82 10.11 -7.67
N LEU A 83 11.67 9.11 -7.43
CA LEU A 83 13.12 9.32 -7.43
C LEU A 83 13.70 9.48 -8.85
N ILE A 84 13.03 8.91 -9.85
CA ILE A 84 13.52 8.90 -11.24
C ILE A 84 13.53 10.29 -11.89
N MET A 85 12.73 11.23 -11.36
CA MET A 85 12.71 12.63 -11.80
C MET A 85 13.46 13.58 -10.85
N THR A 86 14.34 13.05 -10.00
CA THR A 86 15.14 13.85 -9.08
C THR A 86 16.57 14.02 -9.61
N THR A 87 17.02 15.26 -9.73
CA THR A 87 18.39 15.62 -10.16
C THR A 87 19.04 16.56 -9.15
N PRO A 88 20.29 16.35 -8.72
CA PRO A 88 21.16 15.26 -9.12
C PRO A 88 20.71 13.93 -8.51
N TRP A 89 21.28 12.85 -9.02
CA TRP A 89 21.07 11.53 -8.45
C TRP A 89 21.53 11.49 -6.98
N PRO A 90 20.88 10.69 -6.11
CA PRO A 90 21.25 10.66 -4.70
C PRO A 90 22.73 10.28 -4.48
N PRO A 91 23.42 10.96 -3.55
CA PRO A 91 24.79 10.63 -3.21
C PRO A 91 24.95 9.18 -2.75
N LEU A 92 26.10 8.59 -3.09
CA LEU A 92 26.43 7.20 -2.73
C LEU A 92 27.05 7.07 -1.32
N SER A 93 27.27 8.19 -0.61
CA SER A 93 28.01 8.26 0.67
C SER A 93 27.33 7.59 1.88
N HIS A 94 26.14 7.02 1.72
CA HIS A 94 25.35 6.44 2.81
C HIS A 94 24.66 5.14 2.36
N PRO A 95 25.38 4.05 2.04
CA PRO A 95 24.79 2.86 1.43
C PRO A 95 23.82 2.09 2.33
N SER A 96 23.87 2.27 3.66
CA SER A 96 22.96 1.66 4.63
C SER A 96 21.54 2.22 4.56
N GLU A 97 21.39 3.46 4.11
CA GLU A 97 20.10 4.14 4.11
C GLU A 97 19.28 3.74 2.88
N SER A 98 18.07 3.25 3.11
CA SER A 98 17.27 2.62 2.07
C SER A 98 16.33 3.57 1.33
N VAL A 99 16.13 4.80 1.80
CA VAL A 99 15.15 5.74 1.23
C VAL A 99 15.69 7.16 1.04
N ILE A 100 15.07 7.88 0.10
CA ILE A 100 15.21 9.31 -0.13
C ILE A 100 13.88 9.99 0.17
N LYS A 101 13.91 11.03 0.99
CA LYS A 101 12.79 11.93 1.22
C LYS A 101 12.99 13.20 0.39
N ILE A 102 12.06 13.52 -0.47
CA ILE A 102 12.06 14.70 -1.33
C ILE A 102 10.95 15.63 -0.81
N TYR A 103 11.30 16.87 -0.53
CA TYR A 103 10.40 17.83 0.11
C TYR A 103 9.59 18.64 -0.92
N ASP A 104 8.39 19.09 -0.57
CA ASP A 104 7.61 20.11 -1.28
C ASP A 104 7.56 19.94 -2.82
N VAL A 105 7.48 18.70 -3.29
CA VAL A 105 7.65 18.35 -4.70
C VAL A 105 6.42 18.75 -5.49
N PRO A 106 6.53 19.54 -6.57
CA PRO A 106 5.41 19.80 -7.47
C PRO A 106 4.92 18.47 -8.03
N SER A 107 3.62 18.22 -7.91
CA SER A 107 2.99 16.96 -8.28
C SER A 107 1.72 17.23 -9.07
N THR A 108 1.40 16.34 -10.00
CA THR A 108 0.18 16.42 -10.82
C THR A 108 -0.77 15.31 -10.40
N GLN A 109 -1.93 15.68 -9.86
CA GLN A 109 -3.00 14.75 -9.54
C GLN A 109 -4.01 14.70 -10.70
N ILE A 110 -4.37 13.49 -11.14
CA ILE A 110 -5.33 13.28 -12.21
C ILE A 110 -6.50 12.48 -11.65
N GLU A 111 -7.70 13.01 -11.81
CA GLU A 111 -8.94 12.31 -11.48
C GLU A 111 -9.64 11.86 -12.74
N PHE A 112 -9.98 10.58 -12.79
CA PHE A 112 -10.72 9.95 -13.86
C PHE A 112 -12.10 9.55 -13.34
N LYS A 113 -13.13 10.21 -13.85
CA LYS A 113 -14.52 9.80 -13.68
C LYS A 113 -14.90 8.86 -14.82
N ARG A 114 -15.35 7.66 -14.47
CA ARG A 114 -15.86 6.69 -15.45
C ARG A 114 -17.13 7.21 -16.10
N ARG A 115 -17.26 6.90 -17.39
CA ARG A 115 -18.40 7.25 -18.25
C ARG A 115 -18.48 8.75 -18.51
N ILE A 116 -18.94 9.06 -19.71
CA ILE A 116 -19.30 10.42 -20.12
C ILE A 116 -20.82 10.52 -20.05
N SER A 117 -21.37 11.73 -19.95
CA SER A 117 -22.84 11.83 -20.00
C SER A 117 -23.32 11.63 -21.43
N ASP A 118 -24.54 11.11 -21.62
CA ASP A 118 -25.09 10.81 -22.95
C ASP A 118 -25.16 12.03 -23.90
N ARG A 119 -25.00 13.24 -23.36
CA ARG A 119 -24.98 14.50 -24.12
C ARG A 119 -23.59 14.93 -24.58
N ASP A 120 -22.53 14.30 -24.06
CA ASP A 120 -21.15 14.60 -24.40
C ASP A 120 -20.76 13.77 -25.64
N MET A 121 -21.31 14.14 -26.80
CA MET A 121 -21.00 13.48 -28.07
C MET A 121 -19.74 14.10 -28.70
N PHE A 122 -18.85 13.24 -29.19
CA PHE A 122 -17.66 13.67 -29.94
C PHE A 122 -18.02 14.05 -31.37
N MET A 123 -17.43 15.13 -31.87
CA MET A 123 -17.45 15.48 -33.29
C MET A 123 -16.28 14.82 -34.02
N ASP A 124 -16.34 14.70 -35.35
CA ASP A 124 -15.23 14.12 -36.13
C ASP A 124 -13.90 14.87 -35.92
N LYS A 125 -13.94 16.20 -35.78
CA LYS A 125 -12.76 17.03 -35.46
C LYS A 125 -12.14 16.75 -34.08
N ASP A 126 -12.90 16.13 -33.18
CA ASP A 126 -12.42 15.77 -31.85
C ASP A 126 -11.64 14.46 -31.89
N CYS A 127 -11.72 13.73 -33.00
CA CYS A 127 -11.26 12.37 -33.13
C CYS A 127 -10.06 12.23 -34.08
N MET A 128 -9.23 11.24 -33.78
CA MET A 128 -8.07 10.81 -34.55
C MET A 128 -8.22 9.30 -34.80
N VAL A 129 -7.87 8.85 -36.00
CA VAL A 129 -7.98 7.45 -36.40
C VAL A 129 -6.58 6.87 -36.55
N PHE A 130 -6.37 5.71 -35.95
CA PHE A 130 -5.14 4.93 -36.01
C PHE A 130 -5.48 3.56 -36.57
N GLY A 131 -4.68 3.07 -37.51
CA GLY A 131 -4.97 1.83 -38.19
C GLY A 131 -4.47 1.83 -39.62
N ASP A 132 -4.63 0.69 -40.27
CA ASP A 132 -4.57 0.61 -41.72
C ASP A 132 -5.63 -0.37 -42.27
N ASP A 133 -5.83 -0.29 -43.59
CA ASP A 133 -6.84 -1.09 -44.30
C ASP A 133 -6.38 -2.56 -44.50
N GLN A 134 -5.13 -2.90 -44.15
CA GLN A 134 -4.54 -4.23 -44.27
C GLN A 134 -4.49 -4.99 -42.94
N THR A 135 -4.64 -4.30 -41.80
CA THR A 135 -4.66 -4.87 -40.46
C THR A 135 -6.07 -4.91 -39.90
N LEU A 136 -6.38 -5.95 -39.12
CA LEU A 136 -7.66 -6.03 -38.40
C LEU A 136 -7.77 -5.06 -37.21
N ILE A 137 -6.68 -4.41 -36.84
CA ILE A 137 -6.58 -3.54 -35.68
C ILE A 137 -6.80 -2.09 -36.14
N GLY A 138 -7.87 -1.46 -35.66
CA GLY A 138 -8.12 -0.04 -35.87
C GLY A 138 -8.64 0.61 -34.59
N LEU A 139 -8.24 1.84 -34.34
CA LEU A 139 -8.69 2.65 -33.23
C LEU A 139 -9.16 4.01 -33.70
N ARG A 140 -10.19 4.54 -33.06
CA ARG A 140 -10.54 5.96 -33.14
C ARG A 140 -10.53 6.52 -31.73
N PHE A 141 -9.64 7.48 -31.48
CA PHE A 141 -9.52 8.15 -30.20
C PHE A 141 -10.08 9.56 -30.30
N CYS A 142 -10.95 9.94 -29.39
CA CYS A 142 -11.59 11.24 -29.36
C CYS A 142 -11.27 11.98 -28.07
N LEU A 143 -11.05 13.29 -28.19
CA LEU A 143 -10.70 14.16 -27.07
C LEU A 143 -11.33 15.54 -27.24
N ALA A 144 -12.10 15.98 -26.24
CA ALA A 144 -12.78 17.26 -26.24
C ALA A 144 -12.87 17.86 -24.83
N ASN A 145 -13.00 19.18 -24.73
CA ASN A 145 -13.33 19.83 -23.46
C ASN A 145 -14.71 19.40 -22.98
N ASN A 146 -14.86 19.16 -21.67
CA ASN A 146 -16.15 18.84 -21.08
C ASN A 146 -16.99 20.11 -20.94
N THR A 147 -18.17 20.12 -21.55
CA THR A 147 -19.06 21.30 -21.56
C THR A 147 -19.74 21.56 -20.21
N LYS A 148 -19.81 20.56 -19.33
CA LYS A 148 -20.47 20.63 -18.02
C LYS A 148 -19.50 20.91 -16.87
N ALA A 149 -18.28 20.40 -17.00
CA ALA A 149 -17.23 20.53 -16.00
C ALA A 149 -16.07 21.35 -16.58
N ASN A 150 -16.08 22.66 -16.34
CA ASN A 150 -15.05 23.58 -16.85
C ASN A 150 -13.65 23.12 -16.42
N GLY A 151 -12.69 23.08 -17.36
CA GLY A 151 -11.33 22.58 -17.14
C GLY A 151 -11.21 21.06 -16.99
N SER A 152 -12.26 20.30 -17.31
CA SER A 152 -12.19 18.84 -17.42
C SER A 152 -12.21 18.44 -18.90
N ILE A 153 -11.56 17.34 -19.21
CA ILE A 153 -11.43 16.82 -20.58
C ILE A 153 -12.15 15.49 -20.67
N THR A 154 -12.87 15.28 -21.76
CA THR A 154 -13.58 14.06 -22.07
C THR A 154 -12.79 13.30 -23.14
N ALA A 155 -12.49 12.03 -22.86
CA ALA A 155 -11.79 11.13 -23.76
C ALA A 155 -12.64 9.90 -24.06
N GLY A 156 -12.58 9.46 -25.31
CA GLY A 156 -13.27 8.26 -25.79
C GLY A 156 -12.38 7.44 -26.70
N LEU A 157 -12.47 6.12 -26.61
CA LEU A 157 -11.78 5.19 -27.50
C LEU A 157 -12.80 4.26 -28.15
N TYR A 158 -12.76 4.20 -29.47
CA TYR A 158 -13.49 3.25 -30.31
C TYR A 158 -12.49 2.21 -30.84
N VAL A 159 -12.86 0.94 -30.77
CA VAL A 159 -12.12 -0.17 -31.37
C VAL A 159 -12.85 -0.61 -32.63
N CYS A 160 -12.13 -0.63 -33.74
CA CYS A 160 -12.63 -1.06 -35.02
C CYS A 160 -12.16 -2.49 -35.30
N PRO A 161 -13.08 -3.47 -35.28
CA PRO A 161 -12.73 -4.90 -35.40
C PRO A 161 -12.20 -5.28 -36.79
N ASN A 162 -12.49 -4.45 -37.80
CA ASN A 162 -12.12 -4.65 -39.19
C ASN A 162 -11.10 -3.62 -39.66
N GLY A 163 -10.24 -3.12 -38.76
CA GLY A 163 -9.25 -2.09 -39.10
C GLY A 163 -9.86 -0.75 -39.49
N THR A 164 -9.19 -0.05 -40.40
CA THR A 164 -9.74 1.15 -41.05
C THR A 164 -10.26 0.82 -42.44
N GLN A 165 -11.24 1.59 -42.91
CA GLN A 165 -11.71 1.56 -44.30
C GLN A 165 -11.60 2.96 -44.88
N ALA A 166 -10.65 3.17 -45.80
CA ALA A 166 -10.37 4.49 -46.37
C ALA A 166 -10.07 5.55 -45.28
N GLY A 167 -9.32 5.15 -44.24
CA GLY A 167 -8.95 6.02 -43.11
C GLY A 167 -10.09 6.32 -42.13
N LYS A 168 -11.25 5.68 -42.30
CA LYS A 168 -12.36 5.74 -41.33
C LYS A 168 -12.35 4.49 -40.46
N CYS A 169 -12.63 4.69 -39.18
CA CYS A 169 -12.85 3.62 -38.22
C CYS A 169 -14.35 3.63 -37.88
N GLU A 170 -15.10 2.75 -38.55
CA GLU A 170 -16.51 2.50 -38.30
C GLU A 170 -16.62 1.42 -37.21
N GLY A 171 -16.74 1.86 -35.96
CA GLY A 171 -17.04 0.95 -34.85
C GLY A 171 -18.42 0.31 -35.02
N THR A 172 -18.68 -0.80 -34.33
CA THR A 172 -19.98 -1.51 -34.38
C THR A 172 -21.12 -0.77 -33.66
N GLY A 173 -20.92 0.48 -33.21
CA GLY A 173 -21.91 1.26 -32.48
C GLY A 173 -21.62 2.76 -32.44
N ILE A 174 -22.62 3.52 -31.96
CA ILE A 174 -22.59 5.00 -31.89
C ILE A 174 -21.67 5.49 -30.75
N PHE A 175 -21.51 4.68 -29.70
CA PHE A 175 -20.79 5.07 -28.48
C PHE A 175 -19.35 4.51 -28.47
N PRO A 176 -18.38 5.27 -27.93
CA PRO A 176 -17.03 4.76 -27.72
C PRO A 176 -17.06 3.54 -26.78
N ASN A 177 -16.20 2.57 -27.05
CA ASN A 177 -16.03 1.39 -26.20
C ASN A 177 -15.54 1.76 -24.79
N LEU A 178 -14.59 2.70 -24.71
CA LEU A 178 -14.10 3.24 -23.44
C LEU A 178 -14.32 4.74 -23.38
N THR A 179 -14.81 5.23 -22.24
CA THR A 179 -15.04 6.66 -22.02
C THR A 179 -14.64 7.08 -20.63
N THR A 180 -14.05 8.27 -20.54
CA THR A 180 -13.69 8.88 -19.26
C THR A 180 -13.76 10.39 -19.37
N THR A 181 -14.14 11.04 -18.28
CA THR A 181 -13.86 12.46 -18.08
C THR A 181 -12.72 12.54 -17.08
N PHE A 182 -11.69 13.33 -17.37
CA PHE A 182 -10.59 13.54 -16.44
C PHE A 182 -10.35 15.02 -16.15
N SER A 183 -9.85 15.27 -14.94
CA SER A 183 -9.46 16.60 -14.46
C SER A 183 -8.04 16.52 -13.94
N VAL A 184 -7.25 17.56 -14.21
CA VAL A 184 -5.85 17.62 -13.79
C VAL A 184 -5.69 18.72 -12.74
N TYR A 185 -4.98 18.42 -11.67
CA TYR A 185 -4.74 19.32 -10.55
C TYR A 185 -3.24 19.39 -10.26
N SER A 186 -2.73 20.60 -10.05
CA SER A 186 -1.38 20.82 -9.50
C SER A 186 -1.44 20.78 -7.97
N ARG A 187 -0.50 20.07 -7.35
CA ARG A 187 -0.33 19.96 -5.90
C ARG A 187 1.16 20.05 -5.54
N LYS A 188 1.45 20.13 -4.24
CA LYS A 188 2.77 19.87 -3.68
C LYS A 188 2.69 18.71 -2.71
N ALA A 189 3.74 17.92 -2.58
CA ALA A 189 3.78 16.83 -1.61
C ALA A 189 5.21 16.48 -1.19
N ASN A 190 5.36 15.98 0.03
CA ASN A 190 6.58 15.30 0.44
C ASN A 190 6.53 13.84 -0.02
N VAL A 191 7.56 13.41 -0.74
CA VAL A 191 7.66 12.09 -1.35
C VAL A 191 8.79 11.33 -0.68
N VAL A 192 8.54 10.09 -0.26
CA VAL A 192 9.60 9.18 0.16
C VAL A 192 9.68 8.05 -0.84
N ALA A 193 10.86 7.84 -1.41
CA ALA A 193 11.12 6.81 -2.40
C ALA A 193 12.26 5.88 -1.96
N SER A 194 12.14 4.61 -2.31
CA SER A 194 13.18 3.61 -2.05
C SER A 194 14.35 3.80 -3.01
N ARG A 195 15.58 3.63 -2.51
CA ARG A 195 16.81 3.73 -3.32
C ARG A 195 17.11 2.47 -4.13
N SER A 196 16.59 1.32 -3.71
CA SER A 196 16.90 0.03 -4.34
C SER A 196 16.08 -0.22 -5.61
N ASN A 197 14.85 0.31 -5.66
CA ASN A 197 13.90 0.07 -6.76
C ASN A 197 13.15 1.33 -7.21
N TYR A 198 13.47 2.50 -6.63
CA TYR A 198 12.91 3.81 -6.99
C TYR A 198 11.40 3.97 -6.74
N SER A 199 10.76 3.01 -6.10
CA SER A 199 9.32 3.06 -5.83
C SER A 199 9.03 4.08 -4.73
N VAL A 200 7.97 4.86 -4.92
CA VAL A 200 7.40 5.72 -3.88
C VAL A 200 6.82 4.82 -2.78
N VAL A 201 7.30 5.01 -1.55
CA VAL A 201 6.91 4.21 -0.38
C VAL A 201 5.96 4.98 0.55
N ALA A 202 6.03 6.31 0.55
CA ALA A 202 5.14 7.14 1.34
C ALA A 202 5.00 8.53 0.72
N ILE A 203 3.81 9.12 0.88
CA ILE A 203 3.53 10.51 0.57
C ILE A 203 2.91 11.16 1.80
N SER A 204 3.29 12.41 2.04
CA SER A 204 2.82 13.20 3.18
C SER A 204 2.72 14.67 2.80
N GLU A 205 2.05 15.46 3.64
CA GLU A 205 1.95 16.93 3.47
C GLU A 205 1.45 17.31 2.06
N ILE A 206 0.39 16.64 1.60
CA ILE A 206 -0.20 16.93 0.30
C ILE A 206 -0.90 18.29 0.38
N GLY A 207 -0.39 19.28 -0.36
CA GLY A 207 -0.90 20.65 -0.40
C GLY A 207 -2.26 20.77 -1.10
N GLU A 208 -2.86 21.96 -1.01
CA GLU A 208 -4.15 22.27 -1.62
C GLU A 208 -4.14 22.10 -3.15
N PRO A 209 -5.19 21.50 -3.75
CA PRO A 209 -5.23 21.27 -5.18
C PRO A 209 -5.60 22.54 -5.96
N THR A 210 -4.86 22.80 -7.03
CA THR A 210 -5.18 23.85 -8.01
C THR A 210 -5.55 23.20 -9.34
N LYS A 211 -6.80 23.34 -9.78
CA LYS A 211 -7.25 22.75 -11.04
C LYS A 211 -6.57 23.42 -12.23
N ASN A 212 -6.01 22.64 -13.14
CA ASN A 212 -5.49 23.12 -14.41
C ASN A 212 -6.61 23.16 -15.46
N THR A 213 -7.02 24.36 -15.85
CA THR A 213 -8.09 24.58 -16.84
C THR A 213 -7.57 24.73 -18.27
N ASP A 214 -6.27 25.00 -18.43
CA ASP A 214 -5.68 25.54 -19.65
C ASP A 214 -4.73 24.52 -20.29
N ILE A 215 -5.13 23.25 -20.31
CA ILE A 215 -4.35 22.19 -20.97
C ILE A 215 -4.40 22.42 -22.48
N ASP A 216 -3.22 22.55 -23.11
CA ASP A 216 -3.09 22.62 -24.56
C ASP A 216 -3.55 21.31 -25.21
N LEU A 217 -4.84 21.25 -25.57
CA LEU A 217 -5.43 20.09 -26.22
C LEU A 217 -4.82 19.77 -27.58
N VAL A 218 -4.24 20.75 -28.27
CA VAL A 218 -3.63 20.52 -29.59
C VAL A 218 -2.33 19.75 -29.41
N GLY A 219 -1.42 20.25 -28.57
CA GLY A 219 -0.19 19.53 -28.22
C GLY A 219 -0.47 18.19 -27.53
N PHE A 220 -1.51 18.11 -26.71
CA PHE A 220 -1.88 16.86 -26.05
C PHE A 220 -2.40 15.81 -27.04
N LYS A 221 -3.24 16.19 -28.01
CA LYS A 221 -3.67 15.31 -29.12
C LYS A 221 -2.48 14.82 -29.93
N GLU A 222 -1.50 15.69 -30.18
CA GLU A 222 -0.30 15.32 -30.91
C GLU A 222 0.57 14.31 -30.14
N ALA A 223 0.73 14.48 -28.83
CA ALA A 223 1.41 13.52 -27.98
C ALA A 223 0.72 12.15 -27.97
N ILE A 224 -0.62 12.12 -27.87
CA ILE A 224 -1.39 10.87 -27.97
C ILE A 224 -1.25 10.24 -29.36
N THR A 225 -1.29 11.05 -30.41
CA THR A 225 -1.09 10.59 -31.79
C THR A 225 0.25 9.88 -31.93
N TRP A 226 1.32 10.48 -31.41
CA TRP A 226 2.63 9.84 -31.41
C TRP A 226 2.64 8.48 -30.69
N LEU A 227 1.94 8.34 -29.55
CA LEU A 227 1.90 7.08 -28.80
C LEU A 227 1.07 5.98 -29.48
N LEU A 228 -0.02 6.33 -30.15
CA LEU A 228 -0.97 5.38 -30.75
C LEU A 228 -0.66 5.04 -32.21
N ASP A 229 0.19 5.83 -32.89
CA ASP A 229 0.52 5.65 -34.30
C ASP A 229 1.57 4.54 -34.51
N TYR A 230 1.12 3.29 -34.37
CA TYR A 230 1.97 2.11 -34.56
C TYR A 230 2.49 1.97 -35.99
N LYS A 231 1.72 2.45 -36.98
CA LYS A 231 2.11 2.45 -38.39
C LYS A 231 3.26 3.39 -38.61
N ALA A 232 3.17 4.61 -38.09
CA ALA A 232 4.28 5.54 -38.16
C ALA A 232 5.47 5.06 -37.35
N ALA A 233 5.37 4.07 -36.49
CA ALA A 233 6.52 3.53 -35.76
C ALA A 233 7.11 2.24 -36.35
N GLN A 234 6.54 1.71 -37.45
CA GLN A 234 6.70 0.31 -37.92
C GLN A 234 6.72 -0.72 -36.79
N ILE A 235 5.98 -0.46 -35.72
CA ILE A 235 5.81 -1.45 -34.67
C ILE A 235 4.84 -2.47 -35.26
N PRO A 236 5.17 -3.78 -35.25
CA PRO A 236 4.20 -4.81 -35.62
C PRO A 236 2.90 -4.55 -34.87
N ALA A 237 1.75 -4.62 -35.54
CA ALA A 237 0.50 -4.19 -34.94
C ALA A 237 0.22 -4.94 -33.60
N THR A 238 0.63 -6.20 -33.50
CA THR A 238 0.57 -7.04 -32.28
C THR A 238 1.44 -6.56 -31.11
N SER A 239 2.45 -5.72 -31.36
CA SER A 239 3.32 -5.12 -30.34
C SER A 239 2.90 -3.70 -29.98
N SER A 240 1.86 -3.18 -30.64
CA SER A 240 1.31 -1.86 -30.34
C SER A 240 0.39 -1.91 -29.12
N ILE A 241 0.24 -0.76 -28.45
CA ILE A 241 -0.75 -0.61 -27.39
C ILE A 241 -2.20 -0.80 -27.91
N ALA A 242 -2.42 -0.65 -29.23
CA ALA A 242 -3.71 -0.87 -29.85
C ALA A 242 -4.15 -2.34 -29.82
N GLU A 243 -3.19 -3.27 -29.86
CA GLU A 243 -3.47 -4.72 -29.74
C GLU A 243 -4.13 -5.06 -28.39
N HIS A 244 -3.77 -4.34 -27.33
CA HIS A 244 -4.34 -4.58 -26.02
C HIS A 244 -5.85 -4.32 -26.01
N PHE A 245 -6.31 -3.29 -26.71
CA PHE A 245 -7.73 -3.00 -26.86
C PHE A 245 -8.41 -3.93 -27.87
N TRP A 246 -7.72 -4.32 -28.94
CA TRP A 246 -8.25 -5.24 -29.94
C TRP A 246 -8.47 -6.65 -29.39
N SER A 247 -7.51 -7.19 -28.63
CA SER A 247 -7.65 -8.48 -27.95
C SER A 247 -8.72 -8.47 -26.85
N GLY A 248 -9.03 -7.28 -26.31
CA GLY A 248 -10.09 -7.05 -25.33
C GLY A 248 -11.50 -6.87 -25.91
N GLN A 249 -11.72 -7.07 -27.22
CA GLN A 249 -13.00 -6.76 -27.88
C GLN A 249 -14.24 -7.35 -27.21
N ASP A 250 -14.20 -8.61 -26.79
CA ASP A 250 -15.32 -9.25 -26.10
C ASP A 250 -15.68 -8.51 -24.81
N GLN A 251 -14.67 -8.04 -24.07
CA GLN A 251 -14.85 -7.25 -22.86
C GLN A 251 -15.34 -5.84 -23.15
N LEU A 252 -14.91 -5.25 -24.28
CA LEU A 252 -15.33 -3.92 -24.72
C LEU A 252 -16.75 -3.90 -25.29
N SER A 253 -17.27 -5.05 -25.73
CA SER A 253 -18.68 -5.21 -26.10
C SER A 253 -19.60 -5.30 -24.86
N ASN A 254 -19.02 -5.64 -23.70
CA ASN A 254 -19.73 -5.72 -22.43
C ASN A 254 -19.76 -4.34 -21.75
N LYS A 255 -20.91 -3.99 -21.17
CA LYS A 255 -21.05 -2.79 -20.32
C LYS A 255 -20.09 -2.81 -19.10
N TYR A 256 -19.66 -4.01 -18.72
CA TYR A 256 -18.65 -4.27 -17.70
C TYR A 256 -17.35 -4.73 -18.37
N TRP A 257 -16.45 -3.78 -18.53
CA TRP A 257 -15.11 -3.94 -19.08
C TRP A 257 -14.13 -4.22 -17.93
N SER A 258 -13.00 -4.84 -18.26
CA SER A 258 -11.99 -5.19 -17.27
C SER A 258 -11.35 -3.93 -16.67
N ARG A 259 -10.97 -4.03 -15.39
CA ARG A 259 -10.30 -2.93 -14.69
C ARG A 259 -8.96 -2.61 -15.34
N GLU A 260 -8.31 -3.64 -15.87
CA GLU A 260 -7.02 -3.62 -16.53
C GLU A 260 -7.06 -2.76 -17.80
N LEU A 261 -8.04 -3.00 -18.70
CA LEU A 261 -8.21 -2.18 -19.91
C LEU A 261 -8.46 -0.72 -19.57
N TYR A 262 -9.20 -0.44 -18.50
CA TYR A 262 -9.38 0.95 -18.07
C TYR A 262 -8.10 1.59 -17.58
N GLN A 263 -7.35 0.88 -16.75
CA GLN A 263 -6.10 1.38 -16.20
C GLN A 263 -5.10 1.65 -17.31
N THR A 264 -5.02 0.78 -18.33
CA THR A 264 -4.20 1.06 -19.52
C THR A 264 -4.68 2.30 -20.27
N PHE A 265 -6.00 2.50 -20.43
CA PHE A 265 -6.53 3.73 -21.04
C PHE A 265 -6.20 4.99 -20.21
N GLN A 266 -6.31 4.92 -18.89
CA GLN A 266 -5.91 6.00 -17.97
C GLN A 266 -4.40 6.28 -18.06
N SER A 267 -3.57 5.24 -18.16
CA SER A 267 -2.12 5.35 -18.36
C SER A 267 -1.76 6.07 -19.66
N ILE A 268 -2.42 5.75 -20.77
CA ILE A 268 -2.22 6.44 -22.05
C ILE A 268 -2.56 7.93 -21.93
N LEU A 269 -3.61 8.28 -21.19
CA LEU A 269 -4.01 9.67 -20.95
C LEU A 269 -3.06 10.39 -19.97
N ALA A 270 -2.56 9.71 -18.95
CA ALA A 270 -1.70 10.30 -17.94
C ALA A 270 -0.25 10.47 -18.42
N PHE A 271 0.23 9.59 -19.30
CA PHE A 271 1.64 9.57 -19.71
C PHE A 271 2.11 10.87 -20.38
N PRO A 272 1.39 11.51 -21.32
CA PRO A 272 1.82 12.80 -21.87
C PRO A 272 1.94 13.90 -20.82
N LEU A 273 1.03 13.94 -19.83
CA LEU A 273 1.08 14.91 -18.73
C LEU A 273 2.35 14.75 -17.91
N TRP A 274 2.78 13.50 -17.70
CA TRP A 274 4.04 13.20 -17.06
C TRP A 274 5.25 13.48 -17.96
N LYS A 275 5.22 13.09 -19.23
CA LYS A 275 6.39 13.12 -20.12
C LYS A 275 6.75 14.54 -20.56
N PHE A 276 5.75 15.34 -20.91
CA PHE A 276 5.91 16.67 -21.50
C PHE A 276 5.61 17.76 -20.47
N ASN A 277 6.39 17.78 -19.39
CA ASN A 277 6.38 18.85 -18.39
C ASN A 277 7.79 19.45 -18.25
N PRO A 278 7.95 20.64 -17.63
CA PRO A 278 9.22 21.35 -17.60
C PRO A 278 10.41 20.57 -17.02
N ASN A 279 10.18 19.66 -16.07
CA ASN A 279 11.19 18.88 -15.34
C ASN A 279 11.26 17.40 -15.78
N ASN A 280 10.87 17.07 -17.01
CA ASN A 280 11.05 15.72 -17.56
C ASN A 280 11.69 15.75 -18.96
N PHE A 281 12.21 14.62 -19.40
CA PHE A 281 12.93 14.45 -20.68
C PHE A 281 12.09 14.67 -21.94
N GLY A 282 10.80 15.00 -21.83
CA GLY A 282 10.06 15.60 -22.94
C GLY A 282 10.56 17.02 -23.25
N ASN A 283 11.01 17.76 -22.23
CA ASN A 283 11.77 18.98 -22.43
C ASN A 283 13.20 18.63 -22.89
N VAL A 284 13.50 18.92 -24.15
CA VAL A 284 14.78 18.56 -24.79
C VAL A 284 15.98 19.34 -24.25
N GLU A 285 15.74 20.43 -23.52
CA GLU A 285 16.77 21.30 -22.93
C GLU A 285 17.30 20.77 -21.59
N LEU A 286 16.64 19.79 -20.97
CA LEU A 286 17.07 19.24 -19.70
C LEU A 286 18.27 18.30 -19.82
N SER A 287 19.15 18.39 -18.83
CA SER A 287 20.20 17.41 -18.57
C SER A 287 19.84 16.53 -17.37
N ALA A 288 20.13 15.23 -17.47
CA ALA A 288 19.92 14.30 -16.36
C ALA A 288 20.96 14.47 -15.23
N GLN A 289 22.11 15.08 -15.54
CA GLN A 289 23.30 15.04 -14.69
C GLN A 289 23.39 16.23 -13.73
N GLU A 290 22.87 17.38 -14.13
CA GLU A 290 23.06 18.64 -13.42
C GLU A 290 21.74 19.35 -13.14
N ILE A 291 21.68 20.06 -12.00
CA ILE A 291 20.56 20.93 -11.68
C ILE A 291 20.49 22.01 -12.75
N THR A 292 19.41 21.98 -13.52
CA THR A 292 19.21 22.95 -14.59
C THR A 292 18.67 24.26 -13.99
N THR A 293 19.41 25.35 -14.13
CA THR A 293 19.02 26.67 -13.59
C THR A 293 17.87 27.32 -14.34
N SER A 294 17.54 26.86 -15.56
CA SER A 294 16.40 27.35 -16.34
C SER A 294 15.04 26.81 -15.88
N LEU A 295 15.02 25.82 -14.98
CA LEU A 295 13.77 25.30 -14.44
C LEU A 295 13.06 26.32 -13.54
N PRO A 296 11.71 26.40 -13.60
CA PRO A 296 10.93 27.22 -12.68
C PRO A 296 11.24 26.93 -11.21
N GLN A 297 11.17 27.98 -10.38
CA GLN A 297 11.55 27.90 -8.96
C GLN A 297 10.79 26.81 -8.19
N GLU A 298 9.56 26.46 -8.59
CA GLU A 298 8.77 25.40 -7.95
C GLU A 298 9.40 24.00 -8.02
N PHE A 299 10.28 23.73 -8.99
CA PHE A 299 10.97 22.44 -9.09
C PHE A 299 12.21 22.36 -8.22
N HIS A 300 12.78 23.51 -7.81
CA HIS A 300 13.96 23.57 -6.96
C HIS A 300 13.56 23.29 -5.52
N THR A 301 13.98 22.12 -5.05
CA THR A 301 13.64 21.60 -3.73
C THR A 301 14.86 21.02 -3.00
N LYS A 302 14.61 20.41 -1.85
CA LYS A 302 15.58 19.63 -1.09
C LYS A 302 15.21 18.16 -1.15
N ALA A 303 16.24 17.33 -1.19
CA ALA A 303 16.12 15.89 -0.98
C ALA A 303 17.01 15.51 0.20
N ALA A 304 16.63 14.46 0.92
CA ALA A 304 17.39 13.93 2.03
C ALA A 304 17.48 12.42 1.97
N ILE A 305 18.69 11.90 2.18
CA ILE A 305 18.89 10.49 2.51
C ILE A 305 18.31 10.29 3.91
N ALA A 306 17.42 9.32 4.07
CA ALA A 306 16.70 9.14 5.33
C ALA A 306 16.68 7.69 5.80
N THR A 307 16.64 7.51 7.12
CA THR A 307 16.48 6.21 7.77
C THR A 307 15.01 6.00 8.11
N PRO A 308 14.37 4.91 7.63
CA PRO A 308 13.02 4.59 8.06
C PRO A 308 13.04 4.03 9.49
N TYR A 309 12.10 4.46 10.31
CA TYR A 309 11.89 3.89 11.65
C TYR A 309 10.41 3.74 11.96
N THR A 310 10.11 2.77 12.82
CA THR A 310 8.73 2.51 13.20
C THR A 310 8.33 3.46 14.32
N ARG A 311 7.35 4.33 14.05
CA ARG A 311 6.70 5.13 15.09
C ARG A 311 5.45 4.40 15.59
N ILE A 312 5.39 4.19 16.91
CA ILE A 312 4.16 3.77 17.59
C ILE A 312 3.25 4.99 17.65
N VAL A 313 2.24 5.02 16.78
CA VAL A 313 1.20 6.06 16.81
C VAL A 313 0.10 5.57 17.72
N LEU A 314 0.05 6.10 18.94
CA LEU A 314 -1.06 5.84 19.85
C LEU A 314 -2.26 6.65 19.38
N ASN A 315 -3.33 5.97 18.98
CA ASN A 315 -4.61 6.63 18.71
C ASN A 315 -5.09 7.29 20.01
N LYS A 316 -5.16 8.63 20.03
CA LYS A 316 -5.52 9.41 21.22
C LYS A 316 -6.85 8.95 21.82
N SER A 317 -7.86 8.67 21.00
CA SER A 317 -9.17 8.21 21.47
C SER A 317 -9.09 6.84 22.12
N MET A 318 -8.36 5.88 21.51
CA MET A 318 -8.15 4.57 22.14
C MET A 318 -7.32 4.67 23.42
N PHE A 319 -6.31 5.53 23.45
CA PHE A 319 -5.49 5.76 24.63
C PHE A 319 -6.30 6.40 25.76
N ILE A 320 -7.15 7.39 25.46
CA ILE A 320 -8.09 8.00 26.41
C ILE A 320 -9.08 6.95 26.91
N LEU A 321 -9.68 6.15 26.03
CA LEU A 321 -10.62 5.09 26.41
C LEU A 321 -9.95 4.06 27.32
N PHE A 322 -8.72 3.67 27.00
CA PHE A 322 -7.91 2.77 27.82
C PHE A 322 -7.63 3.35 29.21
N LEU A 323 -7.26 4.64 29.29
CA LEU A 323 -7.06 5.34 30.56
C LEU A 323 -8.35 5.44 31.38
N LEU A 324 -9.48 5.77 30.76
CA LEU A 324 -10.78 5.83 31.42
C LEU A 324 -11.19 4.46 31.98
N LEU A 325 -10.98 3.39 31.21
CA LEU A 325 -11.25 2.03 31.67
C LEU A 325 -10.36 1.67 32.86
N HIS A 326 -9.06 2.00 32.80
CA HIS A 326 -8.13 1.76 33.91
C HIS A 326 -8.54 2.52 35.17
N ILE A 327 -8.91 3.79 35.05
CA ILE A 327 -9.37 4.61 36.17
C ILE A 327 -10.67 4.03 36.74
N LEU A 328 -11.61 3.59 35.89
CA LEU A 328 -12.87 2.98 36.33
C LEU A 328 -12.63 1.67 37.10
N VAL A 329 -11.73 0.81 36.62
CA VAL A 329 -11.36 -0.43 37.33
C VAL A 329 -10.66 -0.11 38.65
N LEU A 330 -9.71 0.83 38.67
CA LEU A 330 -9.02 1.24 39.89
C LEU A 330 -9.99 1.83 40.92
N THR A 331 -10.87 2.72 40.50
CA THR A 331 -11.88 3.34 41.38
C THR A 331 -12.85 2.30 41.92
N PHE A 332 -13.26 1.32 41.13
CA PHE A 332 -14.07 0.19 41.59
C PHE A 332 -13.34 -0.64 42.66
N VAL A 333 -12.06 -0.98 42.43
CA VAL A 333 -11.24 -1.72 43.41
C VAL A 333 -11.09 -0.94 44.71
N TRP A 334 -10.78 0.36 44.62
CA TRP A 334 -10.67 1.23 45.80
C TRP A 334 -12.00 1.38 46.54
N ALA A 335 -13.12 1.51 45.81
CA ALA A 335 -14.45 1.56 46.41
C ALA A 335 -14.77 0.27 47.16
N MET A 336 -14.44 -0.90 46.60
CA MET A 336 -14.60 -2.19 47.28
C MET A 336 -13.72 -2.32 48.52
N LEU A 337 -12.45 -1.88 48.45
CA LEU A 337 -11.55 -1.87 49.61
C LEU A 337 -12.06 -0.93 50.70
N LEU A 338 -12.47 0.29 50.35
CA LEU A 338 -13.02 1.26 51.28
C LEU A 338 -14.32 0.73 51.91
N TRP A 339 -15.18 0.11 51.10
CA TRP A 339 -16.39 -0.55 51.57
C TRP A 339 -16.09 -1.63 52.60
N LEU A 340 -15.12 -2.51 52.33
CA LEU A 340 -14.68 -3.55 53.27
C LEU A 340 -14.13 -2.94 54.58
N VAL A 341 -13.38 -1.84 54.51
CA VAL A 341 -12.84 -1.15 55.68
C VAL A 341 -13.95 -0.52 56.52
N ILE A 342 -14.95 0.10 55.89
CA ILE A 342 -16.07 0.77 56.59
C ILE A 342 -17.02 -0.26 57.19
N THR A 343 -17.42 -1.27 56.41
CA THR A 343 -18.40 -2.26 56.85
C THR A 343 -17.81 -3.23 57.87
N ARG A 344 -16.47 -3.37 57.91
CA ARG A 344 -15.75 -4.35 58.73
C ARG A 344 -16.49 -5.69 58.76
N PRO A 345 -16.83 -6.26 57.60
CA PRO A 345 -17.53 -7.52 57.58
C PRO A 345 -16.65 -8.51 58.33
N ASP A 346 -17.24 -9.35 59.18
CA ASP A 346 -16.52 -10.37 59.90
C ASP A 346 -15.79 -11.25 58.88
N LEU A 347 -14.51 -10.94 58.66
CA LEU A 347 -13.67 -11.67 57.75
C LEU A 347 -13.66 -13.10 58.27
N PRO A 348 -13.95 -14.09 57.41
CA PRO A 348 -13.96 -15.47 57.86
C PRO A 348 -12.58 -15.75 58.44
N LYS A 349 -12.51 -16.15 59.71
CA LYS A 349 -11.26 -16.42 60.42
C LYS A 349 -10.39 -17.31 59.54
N ILE A 350 -9.34 -16.72 58.98
CA ILE A 350 -8.39 -17.43 58.14
C ILE A 350 -7.45 -18.11 59.13
N SER A 351 -7.31 -19.43 59.04
CA SER A 351 -6.32 -20.14 59.82
C SER A 351 -4.91 -19.65 59.45
N SER A 352 -3.91 -20.00 60.25
CA SER A 352 -2.49 -19.76 59.94
C SER A 352 -2.02 -20.43 58.64
N TYR A 353 -2.87 -21.20 57.96
CA TYR A 353 -2.59 -21.89 56.70
C TYR A 353 -3.60 -21.45 55.61
N PRO A 354 -3.42 -20.27 54.99
CA PRO A 354 -4.40 -19.69 54.06
C PRO A 354 -4.65 -20.53 52.81
N LEU A 355 -3.64 -21.30 52.36
CA LEU A 355 -3.78 -22.25 51.25
C LEU A 355 -4.70 -23.43 51.61
N PHE A 356 -4.67 -23.88 52.87
CA PHE A 356 -5.55 -24.94 53.37
C PHE A 356 -6.99 -24.46 53.46
N ASP A 357 -7.20 -23.27 54.00
CA ASP A 357 -8.52 -22.65 54.09
C ASP A 357 -9.15 -22.45 52.71
N PHE A 358 -8.36 -22.05 51.71
CA PHE A 358 -8.82 -21.92 50.33
C PHE A 358 -9.15 -23.28 49.71
N ALA A 359 -8.29 -24.29 49.88
CA ALA A 359 -8.52 -25.64 49.36
C ALA A 359 -9.75 -26.32 50.00
N PHE A 360 -9.99 -26.11 51.29
CA PHE A 360 -11.17 -26.65 51.99
C PHE A 360 -12.45 -25.91 51.63
N LYS A 361 -12.43 -24.58 51.49
CA LYS A 361 -13.61 -23.79 51.09
C LYS A 361 -13.99 -24.00 49.62
N THR A 362 -13.03 -24.23 48.73
CA THR A 362 -13.29 -24.56 47.32
C THR A 362 -13.76 -26.00 47.11
N ARG A 363 -13.60 -26.88 48.10
CA ARG A 363 -14.16 -28.25 48.11
C ARG A 363 -15.61 -28.33 48.57
N TYR A 364 -16.26 -27.23 48.97
CA TYR A 364 -17.64 -27.27 49.45
C TYR A 364 -18.67 -27.34 48.30
N THR A 365 -19.01 -28.59 47.99
CA THR A 365 -20.27 -29.18 47.52
C THR A 365 -20.93 -28.72 46.21
N MET A 366 -20.87 -29.62 45.21
CA MET A 366 -22.07 -29.93 44.40
C MET A 366 -23.15 -30.50 45.35
N PRO A 367 -24.36 -29.92 45.41
CA PRO A 367 -25.46 -30.45 46.18
C PRO A 367 -26.13 -31.59 45.39
N SER A 368 -25.55 -32.78 45.47
CA SER A 368 -26.19 -33.99 44.95
C SER A 368 -25.55 -35.22 45.59
N ASP A 369 -25.81 -35.42 46.87
CA ASP A 369 -26.38 -36.68 47.36
C ASP A 369 -26.76 -36.53 48.84
N PRO A 370 -28.00 -36.84 49.23
CA PRO A 370 -28.36 -36.88 50.64
C PRO A 370 -27.51 -37.95 51.33
N PRO A 371 -26.89 -37.64 52.49
CA PRO A 371 -26.11 -38.63 53.22
C PRO A 371 -27.01 -39.82 53.60
N PRO A 372 -26.57 -41.06 53.36
CA PRO A 372 -27.34 -42.24 53.75
C PRO A 372 -27.58 -42.22 55.26
N ARG A 373 -28.84 -42.41 55.64
CA ARG A 373 -29.28 -42.45 57.02
C ARG A 373 -28.55 -43.57 57.79
N HIS A 374 -28.03 -43.16 58.95
CA HIS A 374 -27.69 -43.98 60.11
C HIS A 374 -26.50 -44.94 60.01
N GLN A 375 -25.35 -44.46 60.50
CA GLN A 375 -24.53 -45.25 61.42
C GLN A 375 -24.19 -44.38 62.63
N LYS A 376 -24.87 -44.63 63.75
CA LYS A 376 -24.51 -44.09 65.07
C LYS A 376 -23.17 -44.74 65.45
N SER A 377 -22.07 -44.04 65.23
CA SER A 377 -20.79 -44.38 65.86
C SER A 377 -20.82 -43.79 67.27
N GLU A 378 -21.17 -44.62 68.25
CA GLU A 378 -20.99 -44.35 69.68
C GLU A 378 -19.51 -44.50 70.01
N ASN A 379 -18.70 -43.48 69.70
CA ASN A 379 -17.44 -43.26 70.38
C ASN A 379 -17.18 -41.74 70.40
N PRO A 380 -17.08 -41.11 71.58
CA PRO A 380 -16.71 -39.71 71.64
C PRO A 380 -15.29 -39.54 71.05
N PRO A 381 -15.03 -38.49 70.26
CA PRO A 381 -13.68 -38.24 69.76
C PRO A 381 -12.76 -37.98 70.94
N LYS A 382 -11.93 -38.96 71.26
CA LYS A 382 -10.81 -38.84 72.19
C LYS A 382 -9.80 -37.86 71.59
N HIS A 383 -9.50 -36.82 72.35
CA HIS A 383 -8.36 -35.91 72.20
C HIS A 383 -8.19 -35.25 70.83
N ILE A 384 -8.49 -33.94 70.79
CA ILE A 384 -7.86 -33.04 69.82
C ILE A 384 -6.37 -33.00 70.20
N VAL A 385 -5.57 -33.82 69.54
CA VAL A 385 -4.12 -33.79 69.63
C VAL A 385 -3.65 -32.48 69.01
N ARG A 386 -2.85 -31.71 69.74
CA ARG A 386 -2.02 -30.64 69.16
C ARG A 386 -0.93 -31.32 68.35
N ILE A 387 -1.25 -31.61 67.09
CA ILE A 387 -0.31 -32.15 66.12
C ILE A 387 0.65 -31.01 65.75
N GLY A 388 1.94 -31.23 65.95
CA GLY A 388 2.97 -30.25 65.59
C GLY A 388 3.15 -30.18 64.07
N ASP A 389 3.61 -29.03 63.55
CA ASP A 389 3.76 -28.73 62.11
C ASP A 389 4.42 -29.84 61.28
N LYS A 390 5.33 -30.62 61.88
CA LYS A 390 6.01 -31.75 61.22
C LYS A 390 5.10 -32.93 60.91
N GLU A 391 4.16 -33.26 61.80
CA GLU A 391 3.25 -34.39 61.62
C GLU A 391 2.15 -34.02 60.60
N ILE A 392 1.72 -32.75 60.57
CA ILE A 392 0.82 -32.25 59.52
C ILE A 392 1.51 -32.30 58.15
N LEU A 393 2.79 -31.89 58.04
CA LEU A 393 3.56 -31.99 56.80
C LEU A 393 3.76 -33.44 56.32
N SER A 394 3.97 -34.37 57.25
CA SER A 394 4.05 -35.81 56.99
C SER A 394 2.75 -36.34 56.38
N ASP A 395 1.61 -36.07 57.02
CA ASP A 395 0.31 -36.52 56.53
C ASP A 395 -0.05 -35.87 55.19
N LEU A 396 0.38 -34.63 54.95
CA LEU A 396 0.14 -33.90 53.70
C LEU A 396 1.01 -34.36 52.54
N SER A 397 2.23 -34.82 52.80
CA SER A 397 3.10 -35.41 51.78
C SER A 397 2.50 -36.67 51.14
N GLN A 398 1.54 -37.30 51.82
CA GLN A 398 0.82 -38.46 51.30
C GLN A 398 -0.56 -38.11 50.71
N LEU A 399 -0.97 -36.84 50.77
CA LEU A 399 -2.29 -36.42 50.32
C LEU A 399 -2.28 -36.09 48.82
N GLU A 400 -2.66 -37.05 47.98
CA GLU A 400 -2.92 -36.77 46.56
C GLU A 400 -4.19 -35.92 46.42
N VAL A 401 -4.00 -34.66 46.01
CA VAL A 401 -5.10 -33.72 45.77
C VAL A 401 -5.51 -33.83 44.30
N PHE A 402 -6.64 -34.48 44.06
CA PHE A 402 -7.27 -34.49 42.74
C PHE A 402 -8.14 -33.24 42.57
N LEU A 403 -7.85 -32.45 41.55
CA LEU A 403 -8.70 -31.33 41.13
C LEU A 403 -9.65 -31.82 40.05
N ARG A 404 -10.94 -31.91 40.38
CA ARG A 404 -12.01 -32.26 39.44
C ARG A 404 -12.53 -30.97 38.80
N GLY A 405 -12.01 -30.62 37.63
CA GLY A 405 -12.45 -29.46 36.86
C GLY A 405 -13.43 -29.87 35.76
N ARG A 406 -14.65 -29.30 35.73
CA ARG A 406 -15.44 -29.29 34.49
C ARG A 406 -14.86 -28.22 33.58
N GLY A 407 -14.06 -28.63 32.61
CA GLY A 407 -13.63 -27.73 31.53
C GLY A 407 -14.85 -27.17 30.79
N ALA A 408 -14.78 -25.89 30.39
CA ALA A 408 -15.78 -25.27 29.53
C ALA A 408 -15.64 -25.83 28.10
N GLY A 409 -16.16 -27.04 27.89
CA GLY A 409 -16.42 -27.59 26.56
C GLY A 409 -17.75 -27.02 26.06
N LEU A 410 -17.69 -26.11 25.09
CA LEU A 410 -18.84 -25.73 24.28
C LEU A 410 -19.46 -27.00 23.66
N ASN A 411 -20.69 -27.30 24.06
CA ASN A 411 -21.63 -28.25 23.44
C ASN A 411 -21.09 -29.63 23.06
N SER A 412 -21.10 -30.56 24.02
CA SER A 412 -21.25 -31.98 23.72
C SER A 412 -21.81 -32.71 24.94
N ARG A 413 -22.96 -33.39 24.77
CA ARG A 413 -23.50 -34.33 25.76
C ARG A 413 -22.54 -35.50 25.84
N GLN A 414 -22.01 -35.75 27.05
CA GLN A 414 -21.00 -36.77 27.41
C GLN A 414 -19.55 -36.40 27.09
N THR A 415 -18.93 -35.60 27.96
CA THR A 415 -17.47 -35.57 28.11
C THR A 415 -17.07 -36.38 29.35
N PRO A 416 -16.07 -37.29 29.27
CA PRO A 416 -15.54 -37.98 30.44
C PRO A 416 -14.88 -36.96 31.38
N GLU A 417 -14.94 -37.24 32.67
CA GLU A 417 -14.32 -36.40 33.69
C GLU A 417 -12.80 -36.42 33.56
N THR A 418 -12.20 -35.26 33.36
CA THR A 418 -10.74 -35.13 33.38
C THR A 418 -10.27 -34.99 34.83
N LEU A 419 -9.55 -36.00 35.32
CA LEU A 419 -8.92 -36.01 36.63
C LEU A 419 -7.52 -35.43 36.50
N TYR A 420 -7.24 -34.30 37.13
CA TYR A 420 -5.89 -33.74 37.22
C TYR A 420 -5.30 -34.10 38.59
N SER A 421 -4.20 -34.84 38.59
CA SER A 421 -3.37 -35.06 39.79
C SER A 421 -2.33 -33.96 39.88
N VAL A 422 -2.35 -33.16 40.95
CA VAL A 422 -1.28 -32.20 41.25
C VAL A 422 -0.44 -32.77 42.38
N LEU A 423 0.77 -33.22 42.05
CA LEU A 423 1.79 -33.62 43.02
C LEU A 423 2.56 -32.38 43.47
N PHE A 424 2.46 -32.04 44.75
CA PHE A 424 3.29 -31.00 45.35
C PHE A 424 4.69 -31.54 45.63
N ASN A 425 5.56 -31.53 44.62
CA ASN A 425 6.99 -31.72 44.87
C ASN A 425 7.59 -30.41 45.39
N LEU A 426 7.90 -30.37 46.69
CA LEU A 426 8.76 -29.34 47.28
C LEU A 426 10.19 -29.52 46.72
N PRO A 427 10.77 -28.53 46.03
CA PRO A 427 12.11 -28.67 45.49
C PRO A 427 13.13 -28.67 46.62
N ALA A 428 13.81 -29.80 46.80
CA ALA A 428 15.05 -29.88 47.54
C ALA A 428 16.17 -29.21 46.72
N GLN A 429 16.70 -28.13 47.29
CA GLN A 429 18.06 -27.61 47.12
C GLN A 429 18.52 -27.15 45.72
N ALA A 430 18.91 -25.88 45.69
CA ALA A 430 19.73 -25.25 44.67
C ALA A 430 21.10 -25.94 44.57
N GLN A 431 21.51 -26.28 43.34
CA GLN A 431 22.92 -26.44 42.99
C GLN A 431 23.23 -25.56 41.77
N ILE A 432 24.17 -24.66 42.01
CA ILE A 432 24.89 -23.83 41.04
C ILE A 432 25.81 -24.76 40.24
N LEU A 433 25.75 -24.70 38.91
CA LEU A 433 26.78 -25.23 38.02
C LEU A 433 26.93 -24.27 36.84
N THR A 434 27.99 -23.47 36.95
CA THR A 434 28.72 -22.86 35.84
C THR A 434 29.52 -23.95 35.12
N ASP A 435 29.42 -24.08 33.80
CA ASP A 435 30.60 -24.17 32.93
C ASP A 435 30.25 -24.00 31.44
N SER A 436 31.32 -23.80 30.69
CA SER A 436 31.55 -23.16 29.43
C SER A 436 31.50 -24.06 28.19
N SER A 437 31.45 -23.38 27.03
CA SER A 437 32.02 -23.72 25.71
C SER A 437 31.70 -25.07 25.04
N HIS A 438 31.18 -25.01 23.80
CA HIS A 438 31.91 -25.46 22.61
C HIS A 438 31.15 -25.12 21.30
N GLU A 439 31.92 -24.53 20.39
CA GLU A 439 32.02 -24.73 18.93
C GLU A 439 30.79 -24.83 17.99
N ALA A 440 30.85 -23.88 17.04
CA ALA A 440 30.50 -23.91 15.62
C ALA A 440 30.45 -25.28 14.91
N LEU A 441 29.51 -25.40 13.95
CA LEU A 441 29.80 -25.76 12.55
C LEU A 441 28.56 -25.73 11.62
N VAL A 442 28.81 -25.31 10.38
CA VAL A 442 28.08 -25.52 9.10
C VAL A 442 26.86 -24.64 8.78
N SER A 443 27.01 -23.73 7.81
CA SER A 443 26.52 -23.97 6.43
C SER A 443 26.75 -22.75 5.53
N GLU A 444 27.88 -22.74 4.81
CA GLU A 444 28.03 -22.03 3.54
C GLU A 444 27.19 -22.74 2.47
N ALA A 445 26.30 -21.99 1.79
CA ALA A 445 25.86 -22.31 0.43
C ALA A 445 25.19 -21.07 -0.18
N GLY A 446 25.75 -20.57 -1.28
CA GLY A 446 25.00 -19.80 -2.28
C GLY A 446 25.38 -18.33 -2.46
N GLU A 447 26.65 -18.03 -2.72
CA GLU A 447 27.06 -16.67 -3.13
C GLU A 447 27.95 -16.69 -4.39
N ASP A 448 27.53 -17.41 -5.45
CA ASP A 448 28.31 -17.44 -6.70
C ASP A 448 27.52 -17.34 -8.02
N GLU A 449 26.24 -16.92 -7.99
CA GLU A 449 25.48 -16.59 -9.21
C GLU A 449 25.09 -15.11 -9.36
N ARG A 450 25.44 -14.25 -8.39
CA ARG A 450 24.99 -12.84 -8.39
C ARG A 450 25.92 -11.87 -9.11
N LYS A 451 27.10 -12.30 -9.57
CA LYS A 451 28.08 -11.46 -10.26
C LYS A 451 27.95 -11.42 -11.79
N LYS A 452 26.99 -12.14 -12.39
CA LYS A 452 26.77 -12.15 -13.85
C LYS A 452 25.65 -11.22 -14.36
N PHE A 453 24.89 -10.58 -13.46
CA PHE A 453 23.78 -9.69 -13.84
C PHE A 453 24.05 -8.18 -13.65
N LEU A 454 25.24 -7.79 -13.16
CA LEU A 454 25.58 -6.39 -12.86
C LEU A 454 26.61 -5.76 -13.83
N SER A 455 26.92 -6.38 -14.97
CA SER A 455 27.87 -5.82 -15.95
C SER A 455 27.23 -5.32 -17.27
N GLN A 456 25.91 -5.12 -17.35
CA GLN A 456 25.23 -4.65 -18.57
C GLN A 456 24.47 -3.32 -18.42
N ALA A 457 24.70 -2.56 -17.34
CA ALA A 457 24.18 -1.20 -17.21
C ALA A 457 25.33 -0.19 -17.12
N HIS A 458 26.04 -0.01 -18.24
CA HIS A 458 26.78 1.23 -18.50
C HIS A 458 26.26 1.84 -19.80
N PRO A 459 25.97 3.16 -19.82
CA PRO A 459 25.51 3.83 -21.02
C PRO A 459 26.67 3.90 -22.01
N ALA A 460 26.40 3.47 -23.23
CA ALA A 460 27.26 3.74 -24.35
C ALA A 460 27.47 5.26 -24.46
N ASN A 461 28.74 5.67 -24.54
CA ASN A 461 29.15 6.96 -25.05
C ASN A 461 28.43 7.20 -26.39
N ILE A 462 27.57 8.21 -26.41
CA ILE A 462 27.11 8.83 -27.65
C ILE A 462 27.99 10.07 -27.82
N SER A 463 29.00 9.93 -28.68
CA SER A 463 29.66 11.03 -29.37
C SER A 463 28.80 11.50 -30.54
#